data_AF-A0A218XNS8-F1
#
_entry.id   AF-A0A218XNS8-F1
#
_cell.length_a   1.000
_cell.length_b   1.000
_cell.length_c   1.000
_cell.angle_alpha   90.00
_cell.angle_beta   90.00
_cell.angle_gamma   90.00
#
_symmetry.space_group_name_H-M   'P 1'
#
loop_
_entity.id
_entity.type
_entity.pdbx_description
1 polymer ?
#
loop_
_entity_poly.entity_id
_entity_poly.type
_entity_poly.pdbx_seq_one_letter_code
_entity_poly.pdbx_strand_id
1 'polypeptide(L)'
;MASPLRRPPSPPPLFSFIPSSQPPPQLLPFNAPKPFRRIAPISSSPFRNNGSNSPADTECPVPFEQQPINEYQTLSTSFPFSWVASDFVEYCSRLFVTGASFALLVGLPVAWFGAPGPESEPIKRVLGAASSGVLVVTLAVVRMYLGWAYVGNRLLSATIEYEETGWYDGQVWVKTAEVLTRDRLLGSFSVKPVLNKLKYTLVTLGVTLFICAVLLVNIDGVEKASYAASRQAADRAIPGVYNDESARSFEPDAFCGEAALSGDSD
;
A
#
# COMPACT_ATOMS: atom_id res chain seq x y z
N MET A 1 -3.96 -90.11 -4.50
CA MET A 1 -4.41 -89.63 -3.18
C MET A 1 -4.65 -88.14 -3.30
N ALA A 2 -5.91 -87.74 -3.40
CA ALA A 2 -6.35 -86.38 -3.69
C ALA A 2 -6.74 -85.67 -2.38
N SER A 3 -6.26 -84.43 -2.22
CA SER A 3 -6.61 -83.52 -1.12
C SER A 3 -7.85 -82.68 -1.49
N PRO A 4 -8.69 -82.29 -0.52
CA PRO A 4 -10.03 -81.77 -0.79
C PRO A 4 -10.05 -80.29 -1.21
N LEU A 5 -10.81 -80.00 -2.27
CA LEU A 5 -11.08 -78.67 -2.81
C LEU A 5 -12.05 -77.89 -1.90
N ARG A 6 -11.57 -76.78 -1.33
CA ARG A 6 -12.36 -75.78 -0.61
C ARG A 6 -13.09 -74.90 -1.63
N ARG A 7 -14.43 -74.84 -1.55
CA ARG A 7 -15.27 -73.96 -2.40
C ARG A 7 -15.07 -72.48 -2.02
N PRO A 8 -14.97 -71.56 -2.99
CA PRO A 8 -14.99 -70.12 -2.72
C PRO A 8 -16.42 -69.60 -2.41
N PRO A 9 -16.56 -68.50 -1.66
CA PRO A 9 -17.85 -67.92 -1.30
C PRO A 9 -18.53 -67.19 -2.47
N SER A 10 -19.88 -67.19 -2.45
CA SER A 10 -20.76 -66.57 -3.44
C SER A 10 -20.68 -65.03 -3.45
N PRO A 11 -20.79 -64.38 -4.63
CA PRO A 11 -20.80 -62.91 -4.73
C PRO A 11 -22.12 -62.29 -4.24
N PRO A 12 -22.10 -61.01 -3.80
CA PRO A 12 -23.29 -60.29 -3.34
C PRO A 12 -24.23 -59.94 -4.52
N PRO A 13 -25.53 -59.70 -4.26
CA PRO A 13 -26.52 -59.47 -5.29
C PRO A 13 -26.31 -58.14 -6.03
N LEU A 14 -26.52 -58.19 -7.35
CA LEU A 14 -26.58 -57.05 -8.26
C LEU A 14 -27.69 -56.08 -7.83
N PHE A 15 -27.31 -54.83 -7.55
CA PHE A 15 -28.27 -53.74 -7.39
C PHE A 15 -29.00 -53.51 -8.72
N SER A 16 -30.30 -53.76 -8.71
CA SER A 16 -31.24 -53.43 -9.76
C SER A 16 -31.38 -51.92 -9.88
N PHE A 17 -30.96 -51.37 -11.02
CA PHE A 17 -31.22 -50.00 -11.43
C PHE A 17 -32.73 -49.81 -11.65
N ILE A 18 -33.37 -49.05 -10.76
CA ILE A 18 -34.70 -48.51 -10.97
C ILE A 18 -34.52 -47.14 -11.65
N PRO A 19 -35.04 -46.91 -12.86
CA PRO A 19 -34.99 -45.60 -13.48
C PRO A 19 -36.04 -44.70 -12.81
N SER A 20 -35.59 -43.80 -11.92
CA SER A 20 -36.43 -42.74 -11.40
C SER A 20 -36.62 -41.68 -12.48
N SER A 21 -37.83 -41.60 -13.00
CA SER A 21 -38.30 -40.51 -13.85
C SER A 21 -38.50 -39.25 -13.00
N GLN A 22 -37.44 -38.45 -12.82
CA GLN A 22 -37.54 -37.07 -12.34
C GLN A 22 -37.30 -36.10 -13.51
N PRO A 23 -38.20 -35.12 -13.74
CA PRO A 23 -37.97 -34.07 -14.72
C PRO A 23 -36.80 -33.16 -14.27
N PRO A 24 -36.09 -32.53 -15.22
CA PRO A 24 -34.88 -31.77 -14.92
C PRO A 24 -35.18 -30.57 -14.00
N PRO A 25 -34.29 -30.23 -13.05
CA PRO A 25 -34.43 -29.01 -12.28
C PRO A 25 -34.32 -27.82 -13.24
N GLN A 26 -35.36 -27.00 -13.24
CA GLN A 26 -35.40 -25.74 -13.96
C GLN A 26 -34.27 -24.85 -13.44
N LEU A 27 -33.40 -24.41 -14.35
CA LEU A 27 -32.40 -23.38 -14.12
C LEU A 27 -33.11 -22.12 -13.58
N LEU A 28 -32.93 -21.85 -12.29
CA LEU A 28 -33.25 -20.55 -11.72
C LEU A 28 -32.44 -19.48 -12.50
N PRO A 29 -33.07 -18.40 -12.98
CA PRO A 29 -32.33 -17.33 -13.60
C PRO A 29 -31.34 -16.77 -12.59
N PHE A 30 -30.09 -16.67 -13.03
CA PHE A 30 -28.98 -16.02 -12.34
C PHE A 30 -29.43 -14.64 -11.86
N ASN A 31 -29.76 -14.52 -10.58
CA ASN A 31 -30.16 -13.26 -10.00
C ASN A 31 -28.89 -12.41 -9.94
N ALA A 32 -28.79 -11.45 -10.86
CA ALA A 32 -27.70 -10.48 -10.88
C ALA A 32 -27.53 -9.85 -9.49
N PRO A 33 -26.30 -9.65 -9.00
CA PRO A 33 -26.10 -8.95 -7.74
C PRO A 33 -26.71 -7.56 -7.86
N LYS A 34 -27.71 -7.28 -7.03
CA LYS A 34 -28.30 -5.94 -6.90
C LYS A 34 -27.16 -4.96 -6.67
N PRO A 35 -27.03 -3.85 -7.43
CA PRO A 35 -26.10 -2.81 -7.06
C PRO A 35 -26.48 -2.34 -5.65
N PHE A 36 -25.52 -2.40 -4.74
CA PHE A 36 -25.67 -1.91 -3.38
C PHE A 36 -26.26 -0.50 -3.46
N ARG A 37 -27.38 -0.29 -2.73
CA ARG A 37 -28.05 1.00 -2.66
C ARG A 37 -27.00 2.07 -2.34
N ARG A 38 -26.77 2.95 -3.31
CA ARG A 38 -26.11 4.23 -3.12
C ARG A 38 -26.84 4.92 -1.97
N ILE A 39 -26.17 5.11 -0.83
CA ILE A 39 -26.68 5.99 0.22
C ILE A 39 -26.89 7.33 -0.48
N ALA A 40 -28.14 7.79 -0.50
CA ALA A 40 -28.50 9.06 -1.11
C ALA A 40 -27.64 10.17 -0.46
N PRO A 41 -27.19 11.19 -1.23
CA PRO A 41 -26.68 12.40 -0.59
C PRO A 41 -27.80 12.94 0.30
N ILE A 42 -27.48 13.19 1.57
CA ILE A 42 -28.39 13.88 2.49
C ILE A 42 -28.73 15.20 1.80
N SER A 43 -30.00 15.32 1.43
CA SER A 43 -30.58 16.54 0.89
C SER A 43 -30.25 17.68 1.84
N SER A 44 -29.45 18.63 1.39
CA SER A 44 -29.20 19.89 2.07
C SER A 44 -30.47 20.75 1.99
N SER A 45 -31.47 20.44 2.80
CA SER A 45 -32.57 21.35 3.07
C SER A 45 -32.06 22.42 4.05
N PRO A 46 -32.17 23.72 3.75
CA PRO A 46 -31.95 24.75 4.75
C PRO A 46 -33.09 24.61 5.77
N PHE A 47 -32.77 24.11 6.97
CA PHE A 47 -33.72 24.07 8.07
C PHE A 47 -34.04 25.50 8.49
N ARG A 48 -35.15 26.02 7.98
CA ARG A 48 -35.81 27.22 8.49
C ARG A 48 -36.53 26.82 9.78
N ASN A 49 -35.87 26.99 10.92
CA ASN A 49 -36.45 26.68 12.22
C ASN A 49 -37.32 27.85 12.69
N ASN A 50 -38.62 27.62 12.81
CA ASN A 50 -39.57 28.52 13.46
C ASN A 50 -40.26 27.73 14.56
N GLY A 51 -40.05 28.12 15.82
CA GLY A 51 -40.89 27.75 16.96
C GLY A 51 -40.53 26.47 17.72
N SER A 52 -39.80 26.67 18.81
CA SER A 52 -39.97 26.02 20.14
C SER A 52 -40.31 24.52 20.19
N ASN A 53 -39.28 23.69 20.41
CA ASN A 53 -39.20 22.61 21.41
C ASN A 53 -38.02 21.68 21.08
N SER A 54 -36.79 22.12 21.36
CA SER A 54 -35.60 21.25 21.43
C SER A 54 -35.27 20.98 22.91
N PRO A 55 -34.97 19.74 23.32
CA PRO A 55 -34.46 19.48 24.66
C PRO A 55 -33.02 20.03 24.72
N ALA A 56 -32.82 21.08 25.50
CA ALA A 56 -31.52 21.66 25.84
C ALA A 56 -30.54 21.80 24.66
N ASP A 57 -30.90 22.60 23.66
CA ASP A 57 -29.87 23.36 22.93
C ASP A 57 -29.20 24.26 23.96
N THR A 58 -28.14 23.75 24.60
CA THR A 58 -27.27 24.57 25.43
C THR A 58 -26.71 25.62 24.50
N GLU A 59 -27.12 26.88 24.67
CA GLU A 59 -26.78 27.99 23.79
C GLU A 59 -25.26 28.11 23.72
N CYS A 60 -24.67 27.50 22.68
CA CYS A 60 -23.23 27.43 22.51
C CYS A 60 -22.78 28.77 21.94
N PRO A 61 -21.88 29.51 22.64
CA PRO A 61 -21.42 30.81 22.16
C PRO A 61 -20.47 30.67 20.96
N VAL A 62 -19.95 29.47 20.72
CA VAL A 62 -19.03 29.16 19.64
C VAL A 62 -19.75 29.24 18.28
N PRO A 63 -19.27 30.07 17.34
CA PRO A 63 -19.79 30.14 15.97
C PRO A 63 -19.87 28.75 15.33
N PHE A 64 -20.93 28.52 14.56
CA PHE A 64 -21.23 27.19 14.00
C PHE A 64 -20.04 26.55 13.27
N GLU A 65 -19.33 27.29 12.42
CA GLU A 65 -18.19 26.78 11.65
C GLU A 65 -16.97 26.39 12.51
N GLN A 66 -16.85 26.96 13.72
CA GLN A 66 -15.74 26.69 14.65
C GLN A 66 -16.07 25.54 15.63
N GLN A 67 -17.25 24.93 15.51
CA GLN A 67 -17.62 23.81 16.35
C GLN A 67 -16.91 22.53 15.87
N PRO A 68 -16.26 21.75 16.76
CA PRO A 68 -15.49 20.56 16.37
C PRO A 68 -16.29 19.52 15.59
N ILE A 69 -17.60 19.42 15.82
CA ILE A 69 -18.48 18.51 15.07
C ILE A 69 -18.67 18.93 13.62
N ASN A 70 -18.75 20.24 13.35
CA ASN A 70 -18.88 20.78 12.00
C ASN A 70 -17.54 20.73 11.28
N GLU A 71 -16.43 21.05 11.96
CA GLU A 71 -15.08 20.82 11.44
C GLU A 71 -14.89 19.35 11.01
N TYR A 72 -15.36 18.40 11.82
CA TYR A 72 -15.34 16.97 11.48
C TYR A 72 -16.15 16.62 10.23
N GLN A 73 -17.38 17.15 10.11
CA GLN A 73 -18.23 16.89 8.94
C GLN A 73 -17.63 17.47 7.66
N THR A 74 -17.12 18.71 7.74
CA THR A 74 -16.43 19.36 6.63
C THR A 74 -15.16 18.61 6.26
N LEU A 75 -14.35 18.16 7.24
CA LEU A 75 -13.14 17.39 6.98
C LEU A 75 -13.49 16.05 6.31
N SER A 76 -14.44 15.29 6.87
CA SER A 76 -14.79 13.95 6.38
C SER A 76 -15.39 13.93 4.97
N THR A 77 -15.92 15.06 4.49
CA THR A 77 -16.44 15.21 3.12
C THR A 77 -15.41 15.81 2.15
N SER A 78 -14.46 16.58 2.66
CA SER A 78 -13.44 17.25 1.85
C SER A 78 -12.43 16.28 1.20
N PHE A 79 -11.89 16.70 0.05
CA PHE A 79 -10.76 16.02 -0.58
C PHE A 79 -9.45 16.41 0.13
N PRO A 80 -8.52 15.48 0.40
CA PRO A 80 -8.56 14.04 0.12
C PRO A 80 -9.02 13.19 1.33
N PHE A 81 -9.51 13.84 2.40
CA PHE A 81 -9.84 13.21 3.68
C PHE A 81 -11.03 12.24 3.61
N SER A 82 -11.97 12.49 2.70
CA SER A 82 -13.12 11.60 2.44
C SER A 82 -12.72 10.20 1.99
N TRP A 83 -11.54 10.04 1.39
CA TRP A 83 -11.06 8.74 0.93
C TRP A 83 -10.85 7.76 2.08
N VAL A 84 -10.46 8.26 3.25
CA VAL A 84 -10.19 7.42 4.42
C VAL A 84 -11.49 6.97 5.08
N ALA A 85 -12.50 7.85 5.03
CA ALA A 85 -13.85 7.59 5.53
C ALA A 85 -14.62 6.58 4.65
N SER A 86 -14.23 6.42 3.38
CA SER A 86 -14.73 5.38 2.48
C SER A 86 -14.32 3.96 2.89
N ASP A 87 -14.96 2.98 2.25
CA ASP A 87 -14.64 1.56 2.36
C ASP A 87 -13.16 1.27 2.10
N PHE A 88 -12.65 0.18 2.70
CA PHE A 88 -11.24 -0.19 2.61
C PHE A 88 -10.76 -0.37 1.16
N VAL A 89 -11.56 -0.99 0.30
CA VAL A 89 -11.21 -1.25 -1.10
C VAL A 89 -11.14 0.05 -1.91
N GLU A 90 -12.12 0.94 -1.72
CA GLU A 90 -12.15 2.24 -2.39
C GLU A 90 -10.99 3.13 -1.96
N TYR A 91 -10.66 3.11 -0.66
CA TYR A 91 -9.49 3.81 -0.13
C TYR A 91 -8.19 3.31 -0.78
N CYS A 92 -7.96 1.99 -0.79
CA CYS A 92 -6.76 1.39 -1.35
C CYS A 92 -6.64 1.63 -2.86
N SER A 93 -7.76 1.54 -3.60
CA SER A 93 -7.75 1.77 -5.05
C SER A 93 -7.41 3.21 -5.40
N ARG A 94 -7.98 4.20 -4.69
CA ARG A 94 -7.65 5.62 -4.89
C ARG A 94 -6.19 5.91 -4.58
N LEU A 95 -5.66 5.30 -3.53
CA LEU A 95 -4.26 5.45 -3.15
C LEU A 95 -3.33 4.84 -4.21
N PHE A 96 -3.67 3.65 -4.71
CA PHE A 96 -2.93 2.99 -5.78
C PHE A 96 -2.96 3.80 -7.09
N VAL A 97 -4.14 4.27 -7.52
CA VAL A 97 -4.28 5.08 -8.73
C VAL A 97 -3.47 6.37 -8.62
N THR A 98 -3.48 7.01 -7.45
CA THR A 98 -2.67 8.23 -7.21
C THR A 98 -1.18 7.90 -7.23
N GLY A 99 -0.73 6.83 -6.57
CA GLY A 99 0.67 6.42 -6.60
C GLY A 99 1.14 6.05 -8.01
N ALA A 100 0.33 5.29 -8.75
CA ALA A 100 0.63 4.86 -10.11
C ALA A 100 0.67 6.05 -11.08
N SER A 101 -0.25 7.03 -10.95
CA SER A 101 -0.25 8.20 -11.82
C SER A 101 1.02 9.04 -11.61
N PHE A 102 1.45 9.28 -10.37
CA PHE A 102 2.71 9.99 -10.10
C PHE A 102 3.93 9.17 -10.51
N ALA A 103 3.93 7.85 -10.30
CA ALA A 103 5.01 6.98 -10.74
C ALA A 103 5.19 7.02 -12.27
N LEU A 104 4.09 7.02 -13.04
CA LEU A 104 4.13 7.01 -14.50
C LEU A 104 4.36 8.41 -15.10
N LEU A 105 3.73 9.45 -14.58
CA LEU A 105 3.80 10.80 -15.15
C LEU A 105 5.04 11.58 -14.72
N VAL A 106 5.57 11.29 -13.52
CA VAL A 106 6.72 12.01 -12.96
C VAL A 106 7.89 11.04 -12.75
N GLY A 107 7.66 9.93 -12.07
CA GLY A 107 8.71 8.97 -11.75
C GLY A 107 9.40 8.39 -12.98
N LEU A 108 8.64 8.01 -14.00
CA LEU A 108 9.16 7.33 -15.19
C LEU A 108 9.96 8.28 -16.11
N PRO A 109 9.50 9.50 -16.44
CA PRO A 109 10.34 10.48 -17.14
C PRO A 109 11.62 10.80 -16.36
N VAL A 110 11.53 11.02 -15.04
CA VAL A 110 12.70 11.32 -14.20
C VAL A 110 13.70 10.17 -14.21
N ALA A 111 13.22 8.92 -14.08
CA ALA A 111 14.08 7.73 -14.12
C ALA A 111 14.69 7.49 -15.52
N TRP A 112 14.01 7.89 -16.58
CA TRP A 112 14.52 7.76 -17.95
C TRP A 112 15.61 8.79 -18.28
N PHE A 113 15.38 10.06 -17.93
CA PHE A 113 16.34 11.13 -18.20
C PHE A 113 17.49 11.21 -17.19
N GLY A 114 17.31 10.67 -15.99
CA GLY A 114 18.29 10.76 -14.90
C GLY A 114 19.51 9.83 -15.03
N ALA A 115 19.50 8.84 -15.93
CA ALA A 115 20.56 7.85 -16.04
C ALA A 115 21.21 7.84 -17.44
N PRO A 116 22.55 8.01 -17.55
CA PRO A 116 23.25 7.88 -18.82
C PRO A 116 23.34 6.41 -19.24
N GLY A 117 22.59 6.03 -20.29
CA GLY A 117 22.66 4.70 -20.90
C GLY A 117 21.28 4.03 -21.03
N PRO A 118 20.61 4.08 -22.19
CA PRO A 118 19.20 3.66 -22.34
C PRO A 118 18.93 2.15 -22.18
N GLU A 119 19.93 1.28 -22.38
CA GLU A 119 19.69 -0.16 -22.57
C GLU A 119 20.05 -1.07 -21.38
N SER A 120 20.78 -0.60 -20.36
CA SER A 120 21.37 -1.55 -19.40
C SER A 120 20.46 -1.99 -18.24
N GLU A 121 19.48 -1.20 -17.78
CA GLU A 121 18.84 -1.48 -16.47
C GLU A 121 17.35 -1.09 -16.33
N PRO A 122 16.42 -1.82 -16.98
CA PRO A 122 14.98 -1.52 -16.87
C PRO A 122 14.44 -1.69 -15.44
N ILE A 123 14.97 -2.65 -14.67
CA ILE A 123 14.50 -2.96 -13.31
C ILE A 123 14.75 -1.78 -12.37
N LYS A 124 15.94 -1.16 -12.42
CA LYS A 124 16.27 -0.02 -11.57
C LYS A 124 15.39 1.20 -11.88
N ARG A 125 15.12 1.46 -13.16
CA ARG A 125 14.23 2.57 -13.56
C ARG A 125 12.80 2.36 -13.08
N VAL A 126 12.27 1.15 -13.24
CA VAL A 126 10.92 0.82 -12.75
C VAL A 126 10.85 0.94 -11.23
N LEU A 127 11.87 0.45 -10.52
CA LEU A 127 11.93 0.52 -9.06
C LEU A 127 12.08 1.97 -8.56
N GLY A 128 12.89 2.78 -9.24
CA GLY A 128 13.01 4.22 -9.01
C GLY A 128 11.69 4.96 -9.24
N ALA A 129 11.03 4.74 -10.38
CA ALA A 129 9.73 5.32 -10.68
C ALA A 129 8.66 4.89 -9.66
N ALA A 130 8.61 3.61 -9.30
CA ALA A 130 7.68 3.08 -8.29
C ALA A 130 7.93 3.73 -6.91
N SER A 131 9.20 3.91 -6.51
CA SER A 131 9.55 4.55 -5.23
C SER A 131 9.04 5.99 -5.14
N SER A 132 9.06 6.75 -6.24
CA SER A 132 8.50 8.10 -6.26
C SER A 132 6.98 8.11 -6.04
N GLY A 133 6.26 7.14 -6.62
CA GLY A 133 4.82 7.00 -6.42
C GLY A 133 4.47 6.67 -4.97
N VAL A 134 5.21 5.73 -4.37
CA VAL A 134 5.08 5.36 -2.94
C VAL A 134 5.38 6.56 -2.04
N LEU A 135 6.39 7.37 -2.35
CA LEU A 135 6.73 8.57 -1.59
C LEU A 135 5.59 9.59 -1.62
N VAL A 136 5.05 9.92 -2.80
CA VAL A 136 3.93 10.87 -2.94
C VAL A 136 2.69 10.38 -2.18
N VAL A 137 2.38 9.09 -2.31
CA VAL A 137 1.31 8.43 -1.55
C VAL A 137 1.53 8.54 -0.04
N THR A 138 2.76 8.34 0.43
CA THR A 138 3.11 8.46 1.84
C THR A 138 2.86 9.89 2.35
N LEU A 139 3.27 10.91 1.60
CA LEU A 139 3.02 12.31 1.97
C LEU A 139 1.52 12.64 2.01
N ALA A 140 0.74 12.13 1.06
CA ALA A 140 -0.72 12.30 1.06
C ALA A 140 -1.36 11.66 2.30
N VAL A 141 -0.92 10.45 2.68
CA VAL A 141 -1.40 9.76 3.90
C VAL A 141 -0.99 10.50 5.16
N VAL A 142 0.23 11.04 5.24
CA VAL A 142 0.66 11.90 6.36
C VAL A 142 -0.24 13.13 6.47
N ARG A 143 -0.54 13.82 5.36
CA ARG A 143 -1.46 14.96 5.35
C ARG A 143 -2.85 14.59 5.85
N MET A 144 -3.38 13.45 5.40
CA MET A 144 -4.66 12.94 5.90
C MET A 144 -4.61 12.65 7.40
N TYR A 145 -3.56 11.96 7.87
CA TYR A 145 -3.36 11.62 9.28
C TYR A 145 -3.34 12.85 10.18
N LEU A 146 -2.59 13.90 9.78
CA LEU A 146 -2.53 15.14 10.55
C LEU A 146 -3.88 15.84 10.66
N GLY A 147 -4.67 15.91 9.57
CA GLY A 147 -6.00 16.52 9.61
C GLY A 147 -6.98 15.74 10.49
N TRP A 148 -6.98 14.40 10.38
CA TRP A 148 -7.80 13.54 11.23
C TRP A 148 -7.38 13.59 12.70
N ALA A 149 -6.08 13.67 12.98
CA ALA A 149 -5.56 13.76 14.34
C ALA A 149 -5.90 15.12 14.98
N TYR A 150 -5.83 16.21 14.21
CA TYR A 150 -6.20 17.55 14.65
C TYR A 150 -7.67 17.62 15.09
N VAL A 151 -8.60 17.22 14.21
CA VAL A 151 -10.04 17.22 14.52
C VAL A 151 -10.35 16.25 15.65
N GLY A 152 -9.71 15.06 15.65
CA GLY A 152 -9.86 14.10 16.74
C GLY A 152 -9.44 14.67 18.10
N ASN A 153 -8.35 15.43 18.15
CA ASN A 153 -7.91 16.09 19.38
C ASN A 153 -8.90 17.18 19.83
N ARG A 154 -9.44 17.99 18.90
CA ARG A 154 -10.47 19.01 19.20
C ARG A 154 -11.80 18.41 19.68
N LEU A 155 -12.22 17.27 19.13
CA LEU A 155 -13.41 16.55 19.59
C LEU A 155 -13.22 16.04 21.03
N LEU A 156 -12.05 15.47 21.35
CA LEU A 156 -11.78 14.89 22.67
C LEU A 156 -11.43 15.92 23.76
N SER A 157 -11.01 17.12 23.36
CA SER A 157 -10.67 18.23 24.26
C SER A 157 -11.91 18.77 24.96
N ALA A 158 -11.76 19.08 26.24
CA ALA A 158 -12.83 19.66 27.07
C ALA A 158 -13.01 21.17 26.85
N THR A 159 -12.00 21.84 26.32
CA THR A 159 -12.00 23.26 26.00
C THR A 159 -11.90 23.46 24.49
N ILE A 160 -12.54 24.52 24.00
CA ILE A 160 -12.44 24.97 22.61
C ILE A 160 -12.04 26.43 22.63
N GLU A 161 -10.97 26.74 21.91
CA GLU A 161 -10.59 28.11 21.59
C GLU A 161 -11.33 28.52 20.31
N TYR A 162 -12.06 29.64 20.40
CA TYR A 162 -12.88 30.16 19.33
C TYR A 162 -12.76 31.68 19.27
N GLU A 163 -13.02 32.25 18.10
CA GLU A 163 -12.90 33.70 17.88
C GLU A 163 -14.30 34.24 17.60
N GLU A 164 -14.74 35.20 18.40
CA GLU A 164 -16.05 35.84 18.23
C GLU A 164 -15.98 36.97 17.19
N THR A 165 -14.93 37.81 17.19
CA THR A 165 -14.75 38.95 16.27
C THR A 165 -13.29 39.42 16.06
N GLY A 166 -12.70 39.11 14.90
CA GLY A 166 -11.46 39.77 14.44
C GLY A 166 -10.16 39.30 15.13
N TRP A 167 -9.04 40.01 14.85
CA TRP A 167 -7.67 39.46 15.02
C TRP A 167 -7.15 39.32 16.47
N TYR A 168 -7.96 39.61 17.50
CA TYR A 168 -7.47 39.72 18.89
C TYR A 168 -8.41 39.21 20.00
N ASP A 169 -9.55 38.58 19.70
CA ASP A 169 -10.51 38.13 20.72
C ASP A 169 -10.73 36.61 20.72
N GLY A 170 -9.62 35.86 20.84
CA GLY A 170 -9.69 34.44 21.16
C GLY A 170 -10.29 34.22 22.55
N GLN A 171 -11.44 33.55 22.61
CA GLN A 171 -12.10 33.13 23.83
C GLN A 171 -12.01 31.60 23.99
N VAL A 172 -12.04 31.13 25.24
CA VAL A 172 -12.02 29.69 25.54
C VAL A 172 -13.35 29.29 26.14
N TRP A 173 -14.07 28.42 25.45
CA TRP A 173 -15.30 27.82 25.97
C TRP A 173 -15.05 26.42 26.52
N VAL A 174 -15.57 26.14 27.71
CA VAL A 174 -15.54 24.80 28.32
C VAL A 174 -16.81 24.05 27.92
N LYS A 175 -16.64 22.90 27.28
CA LYS A 175 -17.76 22.05 26.86
C LYS A 175 -18.56 21.58 28.07
N THR A 176 -19.89 21.64 27.97
CA THR A 176 -20.76 20.99 28.96
C THR A 176 -20.57 19.47 28.92
N ALA A 177 -20.87 18.79 30.03
CA ALA A 177 -20.68 17.34 30.15
C ALA A 177 -21.47 16.55 29.08
N GLU A 178 -22.63 17.03 28.67
CA GLU A 178 -23.44 16.44 27.59
C GLU A 178 -22.76 16.55 26.23
N VAL A 179 -22.30 17.75 25.84
CA VAL A 179 -21.59 17.96 24.56
C VAL A 179 -20.28 17.15 24.53
N LEU A 180 -19.54 17.15 25.63
CA LEU A 180 -18.29 16.41 25.73
C LEU A 180 -18.48 14.90 25.64
N THR A 181 -19.54 14.35 26.23
CA THR A 181 -19.83 12.91 26.13
C THR A 181 -20.25 12.52 24.70
N ARG A 182 -21.07 13.33 24.04
CA ARG A 182 -21.40 13.16 22.61
C ARG A 182 -20.16 13.17 21.72
N ASP A 183 -19.29 14.17 21.89
CA ASP A 183 -18.06 14.30 21.09
C ASP A 183 -17.10 13.14 21.33
N ARG A 184 -16.99 12.66 22.57
CA ARG A 184 -16.15 11.49 22.90
C ARG A 184 -16.69 10.20 22.30
N LEU A 185 -18.01 10.01 22.31
CA LEU A 185 -18.64 8.88 21.62
C LEU A 185 -18.32 8.92 20.13
N LEU A 186 -18.58 10.05 19.47
CA LEU A 186 -18.27 10.24 18.05
C LEU A 186 -16.77 10.03 17.74
N GLY A 187 -15.90 10.66 18.52
CA GLY A 187 -14.45 10.53 18.38
C GLY A 187 -13.95 9.09 18.57
N SER A 188 -14.54 8.36 19.51
CA SER A 188 -14.17 6.97 19.77
C SER A 188 -14.67 5.98 18.71
N PHE A 189 -15.87 6.18 18.17
CA PHE A 189 -16.47 5.25 17.21
C PHE A 189 -16.15 5.58 15.75
N SER A 190 -15.97 6.85 15.41
CA SER A 190 -15.70 7.27 14.01
C SER A 190 -14.23 7.62 13.80
N VAL A 191 -13.62 8.41 14.69
CA VAL A 191 -12.26 8.95 14.44
C VAL A 191 -11.16 7.95 14.78
N LYS A 192 -11.26 7.22 15.89
CA LYS A 192 -10.25 6.21 16.27
C LYS A 192 -10.02 5.11 15.23
N PRO A 193 -11.04 4.45 14.65
CA PRO A 193 -10.80 3.42 13.64
C PRO A 193 -10.15 3.99 12.38
N VAL A 194 -10.55 5.20 11.98
CA VAL A 194 -9.97 5.93 10.83
C VAL A 194 -8.49 6.27 11.08
N LEU A 195 -8.16 6.78 12.26
CA LEU A 195 -6.77 7.04 12.65
C LEU A 195 -5.92 5.77 12.71
N ASN A 196 -6.46 4.67 13.25
CA ASN A 196 -5.75 3.40 13.28
C ASN A 196 -5.50 2.85 11.87
N LYS A 197 -6.51 2.90 10.99
CA LYS A 197 -6.37 2.57 9.56
C LYS A 197 -5.22 3.36 8.92
N LEU A 198 -5.14 4.67 9.16
CA LEU A 198 -4.06 5.52 8.65
C LEU A 198 -2.68 5.20 9.25
N LYS A 199 -2.61 4.85 10.54
CA LYS A 199 -1.35 4.43 11.16
C LYS A 199 -0.80 3.16 10.53
N TYR A 200 -1.67 2.16 10.34
CA TYR A 200 -1.26 0.91 9.68
C TYR A 200 -0.83 1.15 8.25
N THR A 201 -1.53 2.00 7.49
CA THR A 201 -1.14 2.30 6.10
C THR A 201 0.18 3.04 6.04
N LEU A 202 0.43 3.98 6.97
CA LEU A 202 1.70 4.69 7.07
C LEU A 202 2.87 3.74 7.38
N VAL A 203 2.67 2.80 8.31
CA VAL A 203 3.69 1.77 8.63
C VAL A 203 3.94 0.87 7.42
N THR A 204 2.89 0.37 6.76
CA THR A 204 3.02 -0.48 5.57
C THR A 204 3.73 0.25 4.42
N LEU A 205 3.41 1.52 4.17
CA LEU A 205 4.08 2.34 3.17
C LEU A 205 5.54 2.61 3.54
N GLY A 206 5.83 2.89 4.81
CA GLY A 206 7.20 3.07 5.31
C GLY A 206 8.06 1.82 5.13
N VAL A 207 7.51 0.65 5.46
CA VAL A 207 8.19 -0.65 5.23
C VAL A 207 8.40 -0.89 3.74
N THR A 208 7.39 -0.62 2.91
CA THR A 208 7.48 -0.80 1.45
C THR A 208 8.56 0.10 0.85
N LEU A 209 8.61 1.38 1.26
CA LEU A 209 9.64 2.33 0.84
C LEU A 209 11.03 1.87 1.27
N PHE A 210 11.17 1.40 2.52
CA PHE A 210 12.43 0.86 3.02
C PHE A 210 12.91 -0.35 2.20
N ILE A 211 12.01 -1.28 1.89
CA ILE A 211 12.33 -2.44 1.03
C ILE A 211 12.76 -1.97 -0.36
N CYS A 212 12.04 -1.03 -0.98
CA CYS A 212 12.43 -0.46 -2.28
C CYS A 212 13.83 0.18 -2.23
N ALA A 213 14.15 0.94 -1.18
CA ALA A 213 15.45 1.56 -1.02
C ALA A 213 16.57 0.52 -0.85
N VAL A 214 16.34 -0.50 -0.02
CA VAL A 214 17.30 -1.62 0.15
C VAL A 214 17.52 -2.34 -1.17
N LEU A 215 16.46 -2.66 -1.92
CA LEU A 215 16.57 -3.31 -3.23
C LEU A 215 17.38 -2.46 -4.22
N LEU A 216 17.16 -1.14 -4.28
CA LEU A 216 17.95 -0.25 -5.13
C LEU A 216 19.45 -0.30 -4.80
N VAL A 217 19.80 -0.17 -3.52
CA VAL A 217 21.19 -0.21 -3.05
C VAL A 217 21.85 -1.55 -3.38
N ASN A 218 21.12 -2.67 -3.28
CA ASN A 218 21.65 -3.99 -3.63
C ASN A 218 21.95 -4.12 -5.12
N ILE A 219 21.08 -3.64 -6.01
CA ILE A 219 21.32 -3.72 -7.46
C ILE A 219 22.50 -2.81 -7.84
N ASP A 220 22.61 -1.62 -7.26
CA ASP A 220 23.77 -0.75 -7.45
C ASP A 220 25.08 -1.37 -6.93
N GLY A 221 25.02 -2.12 -5.83
CA GLY A 221 26.17 -2.86 -5.28
C GLY A 221 26.65 -3.97 -6.20
N VAL A 222 25.72 -4.77 -6.75
CA VAL A 222 26.03 -5.84 -7.72
C VAL A 222 26.67 -5.28 -8.98
N GLU A 223 26.15 -4.18 -9.49
CA GLU A 223 26.65 -3.54 -10.70
C GLU A 223 28.07 -2.97 -10.48
N LYS A 224 28.30 -2.27 -9.36
CA LYS A 224 29.64 -1.78 -8.99
C LYS A 224 30.66 -2.92 -8.83
N ALA A 225 30.24 -4.05 -8.26
CA ALA A 225 31.11 -5.22 -8.14
C ALA A 225 31.44 -5.83 -9.52
N SER A 226 30.47 -5.91 -10.42
CA SER A 226 30.66 -6.39 -11.80
C SER A 226 31.62 -5.48 -12.59
N TYR A 227 31.43 -4.16 -12.52
CA TYR A 227 32.34 -3.20 -13.16
C TYR A 227 33.74 -3.20 -12.54
N ALA A 228 33.86 -3.38 -11.22
CA ALA A 228 35.16 -3.48 -10.57
C ALA A 228 35.90 -4.77 -10.98
N ALA A 229 35.19 -5.90 -11.10
CA ALA A 229 35.75 -7.16 -11.56
C ALA A 229 36.18 -7.11 -13.03
N SER A 230 35.38 -6.50 -13.91
CA SER A 230 35.74 -6.31 -15.32
C SER A 230 36.92 -5.34 -15.47
N ARG A 231 37.00 -4.29 -14.64
CA ARG A 231 38.15 -3.39 -14.63
C ARG A 231 39.42 -4.07 -14.12
N GLN A 232 39.33 -4.93 -13.11
CA GLN A 232 40.47 -5.76 -12.68
C GLN A 232 40.90 -6.75 -13.78
N ALA A 233 39.95 -7.34 -14.51
CA ALA A 233 40.28 -8.19 -15.65
C ALA A 233 40.93 -7.40 -16.80
N ALA A 234 40.48 -6.16 -17.04
CA ALA A 234 41.05 -5.27 -18.05
C ALA A 234 42.42 -4.71 -17.64
N ASP A 235 42.64 -4.38 -16.36
CA ASP A 235 43.95 -3.97 -15.83
C ASP A 235 44.95 -5.15 -15.85
N ARG A 236 44.47 -6.40 -15.78
CA ARG A 236 45.31 -7.59 -16.01
C ARG A 236 45.69 -7.77 -17.49
N ALA A 237 44.91 -7.19 -18.39
CA ALA A 237 45.11 -7.23 -19.84
C ALA A 237 45.43 -5.82 -20.35
N ILE A 238 46.54 -5.23 -19.90
CA ILE A 238 47.00 -3.93 -20.41
C ILE A 238 47.30 -4.06 -21.92
N PRO A 239 46.60 -3.31 -22.80
CA PRO A 239 46.87 -3.36 -24.24
C PRO A 239 48.32 -2.94 -24.53
N GLY A 240 49.10 -3.84 -25.13
CA GLY A 240 50.50 -3.60 -25.48
C GLY A 240 51.54 -4.11 -24.47
N VAL A 241 51.11 -4.65 -23.32
CA VAL A 241 52.01 -5.34 -22.38
C VAL A 241 51.88 -6.85 -22.62
N TYR A 242 52.96 -7.47 -23.08
CA TYR A 242 53.03 -8.92 -23.25
C TYR A 242 52.93 -9.59 -21.87
N ASN A 243 51.99 -10.52 -21.72
CA ASN A 243 51.78 -11.27 -20.48
C ASN A 243 51.90 -12.77 -20.77
N ASP A 244 52.94 -13.41 -20.20
CA ASP A 244 53.27 -14.82 -20.43
C ASP A 244 52.12 -15.76 -20.04
N GLU A 245 51.31 -15.40 -19.03
CA GLU A 245 50.14 -16.17 -18.60
C GLU A 245 49.06 -16.21 -19.69
N SER A 246 48.84 -15.08 -20.38
CA SER A 246 47.88 -14.98 -21.48
C SER A 246 48.40 -15.66 -22.75
N ALA A 247 49.70 -15.52 -23.04
CA ALA A 247 50.34 -16.17 -24.19
C ALA A 247 50.23 -17.71 -24.12
N ARG A 248 50.43 -18.30 -22.94
CA ARG A 248 50.27 -19.75 -22.70
C ARG A 248 48.86 -20.28 -22.98
N SER A 249 47.83 -19.44 -22.88
CA SER A 249 46.45 -19.84 -23.16
C SER A 249 46.11 -19.88 -24.65
N PHE A 250 46.82 -19.10 -25.48
CA PHE A 250 46.59 -19.03 -26.92
C PHE A 250 47.55 -19.94 -27.70
N GLU A 251 48.78 -20.15 -27.22
CA GLU A 251 49.79 -21.00 -27.85
C GLU A 251 50.41 -21.97 -26.83
N PRO A 252 49.66 -23.00 -26.38
CA PRO A 252 50.17 -23.93 -25.37
C PRO A 252 51.41 -24.67 -25.85
N ASP A 253 51.49 -24.99 -27.15
CA ASP A 253 52.57 -25.75 -27.77
C ASP A 253 53.91 -24.99 -27.81
N ALA A 254 53.88 -23.65 -27.78
CA ALA A 254 55.09 -22.82 -27.73
C ALA A 254 55.81 -22.91 -26.36
N PHE A 255 55.11 -23.33 -25.31
CA PHE A 255 55.61 -23.41 -23.94
C PHE A 255 55.77 -24.85 -23.42
N CYS A 256 55.50 -25.86 -24.25
CA CYS A 256 55.57 -27.28 -23.89
C CYS A 256 56.96 -27.81 -23.51
N GLY A 257 58.03 -26.99 -23.55
CA GLY A 257 59.40 -27.38 -23.22
C GLY A 257 59.87 -27.07 -21.79
N GLU A 258 59.17 -26.22 -21.04
CA GLU A 258 59.72 -25.61 -19.80
C GLU A 258 59.28 -26.30 -18.49
N ALA A 259 58.54 -27.41 -18.55
CA ALA A 259 57.99 -28.04 -17.35
C ALA A 259 58.91 -29.08 -16.66
N ALA A 260 60.15 -29.28 -17.14
CA ALA A 260 60.97 -30.43 -16.72
C ALA A 260 62.23 -30.11 -15.89
N LEU A 261 62.47 -28.87 -15.43
CA LEU A 261 63.72 -28.54 -14.72
C LEU A 261 63.57 -27.71 -13.44
N SER A 262 62.56 -27.98 -12.60
CA SER A 262 62.54 -27.41 -11.23
C SER A 262 62.02 -28.37 -10.16
N GLY A 263 62.38 -29.64 -10.29
CA GLY A 263 62.05 -30.67 -9.31
C GLY A 263 63.13 -31.72 -9.17
N ASP A 264 64.39 -31.30 -9.02
CA ASP A 264 65.40 -32.10 -8.30
C ASP A 264 66.65 -31.26 -8.09
N SER A 265 66.91 -30.84 -6.85
CA SER A 265 68.23 -30.55 -6.29
C SER A 265 68.05 -30.38 -4.78
N ASP A 266 68.78 -31.20 -4.04
CA ASP A 266 68.86 -31.34 -2.57
C ASP A 266 68.93 -30.03 -1.77
#